data_AF-A0A438CUB6-F1
#
_entry.id   AF-A0A438CUB6-F1
#
_cell.length_a   1.000
_cell.length_b   1.000
_cell.length_c   1.000
_cell.angle_alpha   90.00
_cell.angle_beta   90.00
_cell.angle_gamma   90.00
#
_symmetry.space_group_name_H-M   'P 1'
#
loop_
_entity.id
_entity.type
_entity.pdbx_description
1 polymer ?
#
loop_
_entity_poly.entity_id
_entity_poly.type
_entity_poly.pdbx_seq_one_letter_code
_entity_poly.pdbx_strand_id
1 'polypeptide(L)'
;MLKAGNAYHKFRVKRNCWPKVRGVAMNPVEHPHGGGNHQHIGHASTVRRDAPPGQKVGLIAARRTGRLRGQAAATAAKADKA
;
A
#
# COMPACT_ATOMS: atom_id res chain seq x y z
N MET A 1 -0.29 17.26 -6.18
CA MET A 1 -1.28 16.97 -7.24
C MET A 1 -2.65 17.23 -6.66
N LEU A 2 -3.44 18.12 -7.28
CA LEU A 2 -4.67 18.66 -6.65
C LEU A 2 -5.97 18.04 -7.19
N LYS A 3 -6.02 17.68 -8.49
CA LYS A 3 -7.21 17.09 -9.14
C LYS A 3 -6.96 15.65 -9.56
N ALA A 4 -8.00 14.81 -9.49
CA ALA A 4 -7.95 13.43 -9.98
C ALA A 4 -7.68 13.35 -11.49
N GLY A 5 -8.23 14.28 -12.28
CA GLY A 5 -7.97 14.36 -13.73
C GLY A 5 -6.50 14.54 -14.08
N ASN A 6 -5.73 15.29 -13.25
CA ASN A 6 -4.30 15.44 -13.46
C ASN A 6 -3.56 14.11 -13.19
N ALA A 7 -4.04 13.30 -12.25
CA ALA A 7 -3.51 11.95 -12.02
C ALA A 7 -3.81 11.02 -13.19
N TYR A 8 -5.05 11.07 -13.70
CA TYR A 8 -5.49 10.32 -14.87
C TYR A 8 -4.58 10.57 -16.06
N HIS A 9 -4.38 11.83 -16.48
CA HIS A 9 -3.51 12.14 -17.61
C HIS A 9 -2.04 11.78 -17.36
N LYS A 10 -1.54 11.92 -16.12
CA LYS A 10 -0.18 11.50 -15.73
C LYS A 10 0.03 9.99 -15.89
N PHE A 11 -0.95 9.17 -15.51
CA PHE A 11 -0.83 7.71 -15.56
C PHE A 11 -1.33 7.10 -16.88
N ARG A 12 -2.16 7.82 -17.66
CA ARG A 12 -2.65 7.39 -18.98
C ARG A 12 -1.53 7.13 -19.99
N VAL A 13 -0.46 7.92 -19.93
CA VAL A 13 0.73 7.77 -20.80
C VAL A 13 1.76 6.76 -20.27
N LYS A 14 1.48 6.13 -19.12
CA LYS A 14 2.31 5.11 -18.48
C LYS A 14 1.50 3.80 -18.41
N ARG A 15 1.99 2.83 -17.63
CA ARG A 15 1.21 1.61 -17.33
C ARG A 15 -0.11 1.96 -16.62
N ASN A 16 -1.13 1.15 -16.88
CA ASN A 16 -2.44 1.27 -16.25
C ASN A 16 -2.39 0.86 -14.76
N CYS A 17 -1.99 1.78 -13.88
CA CYS A 17 -1.89 1.54 -12.43
C CYS A 17 -2.68 2.55 -11.58
N TRP A 18 -3.61 3.27 -12.19
CA TRP A 18 -4.49 4.24 -11.54
C TRP A 18 -5.88 4.12 -12.15
N PRO A 19 -6.97 4.10 -11.34
CA PRO A 19 -7.02 4.22 -9.88
C PRO A 19 -6.58 2.95 -9.13
N LYS A 20 -6.32 3.08 -7.82
CA LYS A 20 -6.01 1.95 -6.93
C LYS A 20 -7.13 1.77 -5.92
N VAL A 21 -7.83 0.63 -5.97
CA VAL A 21 -8.87 0.26 -5.01
C VAL A 21 -8.21 -0.33 -3.75
N ARG A 22 -8.72 0.02 -2.57
CA ARG A 22 -8.22 -0.53 -1.29
C ARG A 22 -8.63 -2.00 -1.19
N GLY A 23 -7.71 -2.88 -0.82
CA GLY A 23 -8.02 -4.32 -0.67
C GLY A 23 -9.14 -4.64 0.34
N VAL A 24 -9.29 -3.81 1.38
CA VAL A 24 -10.39 -3.94 2.37
C VAL A 24 -11.78 -3.64 1.80
N ALA A 25 -11.84 -2.96 0.65
CA ALA A 25 -13.09 -2.69 -0.04
C ALA A 25 -13.46 -3.80 -1.06
N MET A 26 -12.62 -4.82 -1.19
CA MET A 26 -12.86 -5.98 -2.05
C MET A 26 -13.46 -7.12 -1.22
N ASN A 27 -13.96 -8.17 -1.87
CA ASN A 27 -14.43 -9.37 -1.18
C ASN A 27 -13.23 -10.28 -0.81
N PRO A 28 -13.44 -11.33 0.01
CA PRO A 28 -12.37 -12.24 0.38
C PRO A 28 -11.71 -12.97 -0.81
N VAL A 29 -12.44 -13.11 -1.92
CA VAL A 29 -11.97 -13.84 -3.10
C VAL A 29 -10.95 -13.05 -3.93
N GLU A 30 -11.08 -11.71 -3.98
CA GLU A 30 -10.17 -10.90 -4.80
C GLU A 30 -8.94 -10.42 -4.03
N HIS A 31 -9.02 -10.29 -2.69
CA HIS A 31 -7.93 -9.73 -1.91
C HIS A 31 -7.87 -10.30 -0.48
N PRO A 32 -6.67 -10.63 0.05
CA PRO A 32 -6.53 -11.18 1.42
C PRO A 32 -7.11 -10.31 2.54
N HIS A 33 -7.05 -8.98 2.36
CA HIS A 33 -7.65 -8.02 3.30
C HIS A 33 -9.15 -7.79 3.10
N GLY A 34 -9.78 -8.43 2.11
CA GLY A 34 -11.15 -8.17 1.70
C GLY A 34 -12.20 -8.94 2.52
N GLY A 35 -13.43 -8.44 2.48
CA GLY A 35 -14.61 -9.01 3.13
C GLY A 35 -14.87 -8.55 4.56
N GLY A 36 -15.69 -9.33 5.25
CA GLY A 36 -16.21 -9.02 6.58
C GLY A 36 -17.37 -8.00 6.58
N ASN A 37 -18.13 -7.99 7.67
CA ASN A 37 -19.26 -7.06 7.84
C ASN A 37 -18.80 -5.63 8.21
N HIS A 38 -17.58 -5.50 8.72
CA HIS A 38 -16.94 -4.23 8.99
C HIS A 38 -15.64 -4.15 8.20
N GLN A 39 -15.32 -3.00 7.61
CA GLN A 39 -14.08 -2.83 6.86
C GLN A 39 -12.87 -2.78 7.80
N HIS A 40 -12.19 -3.91 7.94
CA HIS A 40 -10.94 -4.05 8.68
C HIS A 40 -10.12 -5.20 8.09
N ILE A 41 -8.82 -5.27 8.38
CA ILE A 41 -7.95 -6.33 7.83
C ILE A 41 -8.16 -7.67 8.56
N GLY A 42 -8.55 -7.66 9.84
CA GLY A 42 -8.78 -8.87 10.62
C GLY A 42 -7.51 -9.62 11.08
N HIS A 43 -6.37 -9.38 10.45
CA HIS A 43 -5.07 -9.96 10.80
C HIS A 43 -3.93 -8.92 10.68
N ALA A 44 -2.72 -9.29 11.09
CA ALA A 44 -1.55 -8.42 10.94
C ALA A 44 -1.30 -8.11 9.46
N SER A 45 -1.03 -6.84 9.14
CA SER A 45 -0.69 -6.41 7.79
C SER A 45 0.80 -6.54 7.45
N THR A 46 1.63 -6.95 8.41
CA THR A 46 3.05 -7.27 8.18
C THR A 46 3.20 -8.69 7.70
N VAL A 47 3.72 -8.87 6.49
CA VAL A 47 3.85 -10.18 5.85
C VAL A 47 5.33 -10.55 5.67
N ARG A 48 5.67 -11.82 5.84
CA ARG A 48 7.05 -12.31 5.70
C ARG A 48 7.55 -12.21 4.26
N ARG A 49 8.88 -12.17 4.08
CA ARG A 49 9.53 -12.08 2.76
C ARG A 49 9.31 -13.32 1.89
N ASP A 50 9.18 -14.47 2.53
CA ASP A 50 9.01 -15.80 1.93
C ASP A 50 7.55 -16.18 1.65
N ALA A 51 6.58 -15.33 2.00
CA ALA A 51 5.17 -15.61 1.75
C ALA A 51 4.88 -15.91 0.26
N PRO A 52 3.94 -16.80 -0.07
CA PRO A 52 3.62 -17.14 -1.45
C PRO A 52 3.01 -15.95 -2.22
N PRO A 53 3.04 -15.98 -3.56
CA PRO A 53 2.25 -15.08 -4.39
C PRO A 53 0.76 -15.15 -3.98
N GLY A 54 0.09 -14.00 -3.90
CA GLY A 54 -1.28 -13.91 -3.39
C GLY A 54 -1.37 -13.61 -1.89
N GLN A 55 -0.45 -14.12 -1.07
CA GLN A 55 -0.39 -13.79 0.37
C GLN A 55 0.50 -12.56 0.66
N LYS A 56 1.46 -12.26 -0.22
CA LYS A 56 2.37 -11.10 -0.14
C LYS A 56 1.64 -9.76 -0.36
N VAL A 57 0.91 -9.29 0.64
CA VAL A 57 0.17 -8.03 0.60
C VAL A 57 0.36 -7.24 1.90
N GLY A 58 0.20 -5.92 1.86
CA GLY A 58 0.46 -5.06 3.03
C GLY A 58 1.93 -4.66 3.19
N LEU A 59 2.43 -4.65 4.43
CA LEU A 59 3.78 -4.23 4.81
C LEU A 59 4.75 -5.42 4.69
N ILE A 60 5.30 -5.63 3.50
CA ILE A 60 6.15 -6.78 3.19
C ILE A 60 7.52 -6.64 3.86
N ALA A 61 7.89 -7.66 4.63
CA ALA A 61 9.15 -7.78 5.36
C ALA A 61 9.50 -6.54 6.20
N ALA A 62 8.49 -5.81 6.66
CA ALA A 62 8.67 -4.58 7.40
C ALA A 62 9.33 -4.86 8.75
N ARG A 63 10.49 -4.25 9.00
CA ARG A 63 11.22 -4.36 10.28
C ARG A 63 10.63 -3.47 11.37
N ARG A 64 9.94 -2.40 10.97
CA ARG A 64 9.25 -1.45 11.85
C ARG A 64 7.98 -0.97 11.17
N THR A 65 6.96 -0.66 11.96
CA THR A 65 5.70 -0.07 11.50
C THR A 65 5.48 1.30 12.15
N GLY A 66 4.46 2.02 11.69
CA GLY A 66 4.12 3.35 12.20
C GLY A 66 4.91 4.49 11.55
N ARG A 67 4.62 5.72 11.98
CA ARG A 67 5.19 6.94 11.42
C ARG A 67 6.64 7.11 11.86
N LEU A 68 7.56 7.32 10.90
CA LEU A 68 8.94 7.70 11.20
C LEU A 68 8.96 9.07 11.89
N ARG A 69 9.72 9.21 12.97
CA ARG A 69 9.92 10.46 13.73
C ARG A 69 11.40 10.67 14.03
N GLY A 70 11.76 11.91 14.38
CA GLY A 70 13.12 12.29 14.75
C GLY A 70 14.12 12.19 13.59
N GLN A 71 15.38 11.92 13.91
CA GLN A 71 16.47 11.86 12.92
C GLN A 71 16.20 10.82 11.81
N ALA A 72 15.53 9.71 12.11
CA ALA A 72 15.16 8.71 11.11
C ALA A 72 14.23 9.25 10.02
N ALA A 73 13.35 10.21 10.34
CA ALA A 73 12.52 10.89 9.35
C ALA A 73 13.34 11.89 8.51
N ALA A 74 14.28 12.59 9.14
CA ALA A 74 15.15 13.55 8.45
C ALA A 74 16.07 12.84 7.44
N THR A 75 16.63 11.68 7.79
CA THR A 75 17.47 10.88 6.89
C THR A 75 16.66 10.31 5.72
N ALA A 76 15.44 9.82 5.97
CA ALA A 76 14.57 9.32 4.90
C ALA A 76 14.17 10.43 3.91
N ALA A 77 13.83 11.62 4.40
CA ALA A 77 13.46 12.77 3.56
C ALA A 77 14.63 13.28 2.68
N LYS A 78 15.88 13.05 3.10
CA LYS A 78 17.07 13.35 2.29
C LYS A 78 17.28 12.31 1.18
N ALA A 79 16.98 11.04 1.45
CA ALA A 79 17.13 9.96 0.47
C ALA A 79 16.11 10.05 -0.69
N ASP A 80 14.88 10.51 -0.44
CA ASP A 80 13.83 10.69 -1.48
C ASP A 80 14.10 11.88 -2.44
N LYS A 81 15.10 12.72 -2.15
CA LYS A 81 15.46 13.90 -2.96
C LYS A 81 16.69 13.69 -3.85
N ALA A 82 17.40 12.57 -3.69
CA ALA A 82 18.51 12.16 -4.54
C ALA A 82 17.99 11.27 -5.68
#